data_AF-A0A9K3DEN0-F1
#
_entry.id   AF-A0A9K3DEN0-F1
#
_cell.length_a   1.000
_cell.length_b   1.000
_cell.length_c   1.000
_cell.angle_alpha   90.00
_cell.angle_beta   90.00
_cell.angle_gamma   90.00
#
_symmetry.space_group_name_H-M   'P 1'
#
loop_
_entity.id
_entity.type
_entity.pdbx_description
1 polymer ?
#
loop_
_entity_poly.entity_id
_entity_poly.type
_entity_poly.pdbx_seq_one_letter_code
_entity_poly.pdbx_strand_id
1 'polypeptide(L)' 'GRAHIFRVLSKKMSLEPGIRWTLLARLCDNSTGADIRSVCTEAGMYAIRARRKAATEKDFLRAIEK' A
#
# COMPACT_ATOMS: atom_id res chain seq x y z
N GLY A 1 4.91 12.22 -8.25
CA GLY A 1 4.30 12.38 -6.91
C GLY A 1 3.98 11.01 -6.33
N ARG A 2 4.10 10.82 -5.01
CA ARG A 2 4.08 9.52 -4.31
C ARG A 2 2.93 8.58 -4.69
N ALA A 3 1.74 9.09 -5.00
CA ALA A 3 0.62 8.29 -5.51
C ALA A 3 0.96 7.49 -6.79
N HIS A 4 1.82 8.03 -7.66
CA HIS A 4 2.33 7.32 -8.83
C HIS A 4 3.27 6.17 -8.44
N ILE A 5 4.13 6.37 -7.43
CA ILE A 5 5.04 5.34 -6.92
C ILE A 5 4.22 4.17 -6.37
N PHE A 6 3.19 4.47 -5.57
CA PHE A 6 2.24 3.46 -5.09
C PHE A 6 1.64 2.66 -6.24
N ARG A 7 1.10 3.31 -7.28
CA ARG A 7 0.51 2.65 -8.45
C ARG A 7 1.51 1.75 -9.21
N VAL A 8 2.76 2.20 -9.35
CA VAL A 8 3.80 1.41 -10.05
C VAL A 8 4.18 0.17 -9.25
N LEU A 9 4.39 0.32 -7.94
CA LEU A 9 4.78 -0.77 -7.06
C LEU A 9 3.65 -1.76 -6.83
N SER A 10 2.41 -1.28 -6.75
CA SER A 10 1.22 -2.11 -6.54
C SER A 10 0.74 -2.82 -7.82
N LYS A 11 1.25 -2.46 -9.00
CA LYS A 11 0.86 -3.06 -10.30
C LYS A 11 1.03 -4.58 -10.38
N LYS A 12 1.98 -5.14 -9.63
CA LYS A 12 2.22 -6.60 -9.56
C LYS A 12 1.48 -7.31 -8.43
N MET A 13 0.72 -6.56 -7.62
CA MET A 13 -0.03 -7.09 -6.49
C MET A 13 -1.49 -7.32 -6.86
N SER A 14 -2.11 -8.32 -6.23
CA SER A 14 -3.56 -8.48 -6.23
C SER A 14 -4.18 -7.48 -5.26
N LEU A 15 -5.03 -6.58 -5.77
CA LEU A 15 -5.60 -5.47 -5.02
C LEU A 15 -7.12 -5.44 -5.17
N GLU A 16 -7.81 -5.03 -4.11
CA GLU A 16 -9.24 -4.75 -4.19
C GLU A 16 -9.49 -3.49 -5.03
N PRO A 17 -10.55 -3.45 -5.87
CA PRO A 17 -10.95 -2.21 -6.53
C PRO A 17 -11.34 -1.14 -5.51
N GLY A 18 -11.02 0.12 -5.82
CA GLY A 18 -11.41 1.27 -4.99
C GLY A 18 -10.35 1.83 -4.03
N ILE A 19 -9.12 1.29 -4.03
CA ILE A 19 -8.04 1.83 -3.19
C ILE A 19 -7.69 3.27 -3.58
N ARG A 20 -7.76 4.17 -2.59
CA ARG A 20 -7.48 5.60 -2.78
C ARG A 20 -6.00 5.92 -2.58
N TRP A 21 -5.21 5.74 -3.64
CA TRP A 21 -3.77 6.05 -3.65
C TRP A 21 -3.42 7.50 -3.30
N THR A 22 -4.31 8.44 -3.60
CA THR A 22 -4.14 9.86 -3.26
C THR A 22 -4.22 10.10 -1.75
N LEU A 23 -5.08 9.36 -1.04
CA LEU A 23 -5.19 9.41 0.41
C LEU A 23 -3.94 8.80 1.06
N LEU A 24 -3.54 7.61 0.62
CA LEU A 24 -2.32 6.94 1.12
C LEU A 24 -1.07 7.79 0.89
N ALA A 25 -0.97 8.46 -0.26
CA ALA A 25 0.16 9.33 -0.56
C ALA A 25 0.26 10.56 0.36
N ARG A 26 -0.86 11.09 0.85
CA ARG A 26 -0.90 12.20 1.83
C ARG A 26 -0.48 11.73 3.22
N LEU A 27 -0.82 10.50 3.59
CA LEU A 27 -0.38 9.91 4.86
C LEU A 27 1.14 9.64 4.87
N CYS A 28 1.75 9.44 3.70
CA CYS A 28 3.18 9.21 3.53
C CYS A 28 3.97 10.50 3.18
N ASP A 29 3.59 11.65 3.72
CA ASP A 29 4.12 12.94 3.24
C ASP A 29 5.60 13.23 3.57
N ASN A 30 6.21 12.45 4.46
CA ASN A 30 7.66 12.50 4.74
C ASN A 30 8.39 11.23 4.30
N SER A 31 7.69 10.30 3.64
CA SER A 31 8.24 9.00 3.25
C SER A 31 9.02 9.08 1.94
N THR A 32 10.15 8.36 1.90
CA THR A 32 10.97 8.15 0.70
C THR A 32 10.34 7.11 -0.23
N GLY A 33 10.85 6.99 -1.46
CA GLY A 33 10.42 5.93 -2.39
C GLY A 33 10.71 4.51 -1.87
N ALA A 34 11.73 4.36 -1.01
CA ALA A 34 12.04 3.09 -0.35
C ALA A 34 10.97 2.75 0.70
N ASP A 35 10.57 3.73 1.51
CA ASP A 35 9.53 3.55 2.53
C ASP A 35 8.20 3.13 1.88
N ILE A 36 7.82 3.75 0.77
CA ILE A 36 6.60 3.38 0.02
C ILE A 36 6.67 1.93 -0.48
N ARG A 37 7.86 1.45 -0.85
CA ARG A 37 8.06 0.03 -1.22
C ARG A 37 7.90 -0.90 -0.03
N SER A 38 8.41 -0.52 1.13
CA SER A 38 8.20 -1.26 2.38
C SER A 38 6.71 -1.33 2.72
N VAL A 39 5.99 -0.21 2.64
CA VAL A 39 4.52 -0.16 2.86
C VAL A 39 3.78 -1.11 1.93
N CYS A 40 4.09 -1.13 0.62
CA CYS A 40 3.46 -2.07 -0.31
C CYS A 40 3.75 -3.54 0.06
N THR A 41 4.97 -3.85 0.48
CA THR A 41 5.37 -5.20 0.89
C THR A 41 4.61 -5.63 2.15
N GLU A 42 4.52 -4.75 3.13
CA GLU A 42 3.81 -5.00 4.38
C GLU A 42 2.31 -5.13 4.20
N ALA A 43 1.69 -4.29 3.36
CA ALA A 43 0.28 -4.41 3.00
C ALA A 43 -0.03 -5.78 2.39
N GLY A 44 0.86 -6.29 1.53
CA GLY A 44 0.79 -7.65 1.00
C GLY A 44 0.87 -8.71 2.10
N MET A 45 1.78 -8.53 3.07
CA MET A 45 1.90 -9.46 4.20
C MET A 45 0.69 -9.44 5.13
N TYR A 46 0.07 -8.29 5.36
CA TYR A 46 -1.19 -8.22 6.12
C TYR A 46 -2.31 -8.99 5.42
N ALA A 47 -2.42 -8.88 4.09
CA ALA A 47 -3.37 -9.64 3.31
C ALA A 47 -3.12 -11.16 3.41
N ILE A 48 -1.86 -11.60 3.29
CA ILE A 48 -1.46 -13.01 3.43
C ILE A 48 -1.79 -13.54 4.83
N ARG A 49 -1.45 -12.79 5.88
CA ARG A 49 -1.75 -13.16 7.28
C ARG A 49 -3.25 -13.28 7.52
N ALA A 50 -4.04 -12.42 6.89
CA ALA A 50 -5.50 -12.47 6.93
C ALA A 50 -6.12 -13.55 6.01
N ARG A 51 -5.30 -14.41 5.39
CA ARG A 51 -5.73 -15.44 4.41
C ARG A 51 -6.53 -14.87 3.24
N ARG A 52 -6.27 -13.61 2.84
CA ARG A 52 -6.88 -12.95 1.70
C ARG A 52 -6.00 -13.05 0.46
N LYS A 53 -6.63 -13.14 -0.72
CA LYS A 53 -5.94 -13.18 -2.02
C LYS A 53 -5.65 -11.79 -2.59
N ALA A 54 -6.24 -10.74 -2.03
CA ALA A 54 -6.04 -9.35 -2.44
C ALA A 54 -5.82 -8.45 -1.22
N ALA A 55 -4.93 -7.47 -1.37
CA ALA A 55 -4.72 -6.42 -0.38
C ALA A 55 -5.79 -5.34 -0.52
N THR A 56 -6.24 -4.82 0.63
CA THR A 56 -7.31 -3.84 0.76
C THR A 56 -6.75 -2.51 1.24
N GLU A 57 -7.51 -1.43 1.13
CA GLU A 57 -7.08 -0.11 1.63
C GLU A 57 -6.69 -0.17 3.13
N LYS A 58 -7.38 -1.00 3.92
CA LYS A 58 -7.06 -1.21 5.35
C LYS A 58 -5.69 -1.82 5.58
N ASP A 59 -5.19 -2.66 4.68
CA ASP A 59 -3.86 -3.25 4.80
C ASP A 59 -2.77 -2.22 4.55
N PHE A 60 -2.99 -1.32 3.58
CA PHE A 60 -2.09 -0.20 3.33
C PHE A 60 -2.10 0.79 4.50
N LEU A 61 -3.27 1.09 5.07
CA LEU A 61 -3.36 1.95 6.26
C LEU A 61 -2.59 1.35 7.44
N ARG A 62 -2.76 0.05 7.71
CA ARG A 62 -2.01 -0.65 8.76
C ARG A 62 -0.50 -0.67 8.50
N ALA A 63 -0.09 -0.77 7.24
CA ALA A 63 1.32 -0.72 6.86
C ALA A 63 1.94 0.68 6.97
N ILE A 64 1.13 1.74 6.93
CA ILE A 64 1.60 3.13 7.12
C ILE A 64 1.65 3.51 8.59
N GLU A 65 0.73 3.01 9.41
CA GLU A 65 0.67 3.27 10.86
C GLU A 65 1.73 2.51 11.67
N LYS A 66 2.41 1.54 11.05
CA LYS A 66 3.43 0.73 11.69
C LYS A 66 4.78 1.44 11.75
#